data_AF-A0AAF0CUE0-F1
#
_entry.id   AF-A0AAF0CUE0-F1
#
_cell.length_a   1.000
_cell.length_b   1.000
_cell.length_c   1.000
_cell.angle_alpha   90.00
_cell.angle_beta   90.00
_cell.angle_gamma   90.00
#
_symmetry.space_group_name_H-M   'P 1'
#
loop_
_entity.id
_entity.type
_entity.pdbx_description
1 polymer ?
#
loop_
_entity_poly.entity_id
_entity_poly.type
_entity_poly.pdbx_seq_one_letter_code
_entity_poly.pdbx_strand_id
1 'polypeptide(L)'
;MTMIQIALGSFLKEQELAINYLTYSSSLPSPIRLELGQTLFSKPIANLDYQQERFQLYDQYGQLFADDLLKGEFERLLPTILTKELVPMMFETPYLDGVFSLVASLSELGYQVVIYRQQRLASWQVLETNLLLQELANLNESSEGSQGVINQLECQEKDNIMTLTNQVGEAIMLETNDTRLSHEDEPTYYAVLDEAGEVVLGKIPLELLGLLLFGVLSGISPSFLHAEFLSVEELSDIEVAESQLLFENYRVSLPHKVESITDLVHNGEHICVTDSQNMVEEYYFWKPPAYSRLSWGIMPKDLPMVLGQLAGNQGKPDYTKEKMVFSEKVLALAAAQDLTIFRVDRLLMSISDTDDLEYTNGEISDFTIEKRQQATSNKIETVFEARCVHTGEVLFPDLTLANLVSKLVSYSLLDE
;
A
#
# COMPACT_ATOMS: atom_id res chain seq x y z
N MET A 1 39.60 -23.37 1.57
CA MET A 1 38.17 -23.00 1.51
C MET A 1 37.66 -23.45 0.17
N THR A 2 36.55 -24.19 0.13
CA THR A 2 35.92 -24.65 -1.11
C THR A 2 35.10 -23.49 -1.68
N MET A 3 35.36 -23.11 -2.92
CA MET A 3 34.59 -22.07 -3.62
C MET A 3 33.22 -22.63 -3.96
N ILE A 4 32.15 -21.96 -3.52
CA ILE A 4 30.79 -22.29 -3.93
C ILE A 4 30.44 -21.33 -5.06
N GLN A 5 30.19 -21.88 -6.25
CA GLN A 5 29.72 -21.16 -7.42
C GLN A 5 28.37 -21.76 -7.83
N ILE A 6 27.37 -20.90 -7.94
CA ILE A 6 26.01 -21.27 -8.35
C ILE A 6 25.68 -20.47 -9.61
N ALA A 7 25.23 -21.15 -10.67
CA ALA A 7 24.61 -20.53 -11.82
C ALA A 7 23.19 -20.07 -11.43
N LEU A 8 23.12 -18.96 -10.69
CA LEU A 8 21.90 -18.49 -10.05
C LEU A 8 20.81 -18.19 -11.09
N GLY A 9 21.18 -17.63 -12.25
CA GLY A 9 20.24 -17.44 -13.36
C GLY A 9 19.55 -18.74 -13.82
N SER A 10 20.28 -19.85 -13.91
CA SER A 10 19.67 -21.15 -14.27
C SER A 10 18.77 -21.68 -13.16
N PHE A 11 19.20 -21.58 -11.90
CA PHE A 11 18.39 -21.99 -10.75
C PHE A 11 17.07 -21.22 -10.67
N LEU A 12 17.11 -19.90 -10.84
CA LEU A 12 15.91 -19.05 -10.80
C LEU A 12 14.94 -19.42 -11.93
N LYS A 13 15.44 -19.61 -13.16
CA LYS A 13 14.62 -20.08 -14.29
C LYS A 13 13.96 -21.44 -14.01
N GLU A 14 14.66 -22.38 -13.38
CA GLU A 14 14.07 -23.67 -12.95
C GLU A 14 13.01 -23.53 -11.85
N GLN A 15 13.05 -22.44 -11.08
CA GLN A 15 12.04 -22.11 -10.07
C GLN A 15 10.96 -21.16 -10.59
N GLU A 16 10.93 -20.86 -11.89
CA GLU A 16 10.01 -19.88 -12.50
C GLU A 16 10.13 -18.48 -11.87
N LEU A 17 11.34 -18.14 -11.40
CA LEU A 17 11.71 -16.87 -10.80
C LEU A 17 12.62 -16.06 -11.74
N ALA A 18 12.58 -14.74 -11.60
CA ALA A 18 13.42 -13.80 -12.32
C ALA A 18 13.82 -12.60 -11.43
N ILE A 19 14.93 -11.96 -11.78
CA ILE A 19 15.44 -10.78 -11.08
C ILE A 19 15.38 -9.57 -12.03
N ASN A 20 14.88 -8.45 -11.50
CA ASN A 20 15.00 -7.14 -12.13
C ASN A 20 16.14 -6.37 -11.49
N TYR A 21 16.90 -5.68 -12.33
CA TYR A 21 17.87 -4.66 -11.95
C TYR A 21 17.25 -3.27 -12.11
N LEU A 22 17.14 -2.56 -11.00
CA LEU A 22 16.52 -1.24 -10.91
C LEU A 22 17.61 -0.18 -10.77
N THR A 23 17.49 0.90 -11.53
CA THR A 23 18.39 2.05 -11.40
C THR A 23 17.60 3.28 -11.02
N TYR A 24 17.98 3.93 -9.92
CA TYR A 24 17.37 5.15 -9.42
C TYR A 24 18.29 6.35 -9.57
N SER A 25 17.70 7.52 -9.79
CA SER A 25 18.32 8.81 -9.52
C SER A 25 17.82 9.30 -8.16
N SER A 26 18.72 9.55 -7.24
CA SER A 26 18.42 9.86 -5.84
C SER A 26 19.04 11.19 -5.41
N SER A 27 18.44 11.85 -4.43
CA SER A 27 19.02 12.99 -3.71
C SER A 27 20.01 12.52 -2.65
N LEU A 28 20.85 13.45 -2.15
CA LEU A 28 21.59 13.18 -0.91
C LEU A 28 20.63 13.12 0.27
N PRO A 29 20.90 12.25 1.26
CA PRO A 29 20.15 12.28 2.50
C PRO A 29 20.23 13.65 3.17
N SER A 30 19.07 14.20 3.50
CA SER A 30 18.94 15.51 4.12
C SER A 30 18.13 15.41 5.41
N PRO A 31 18.60 16.00 6.53
CA PRO A 31 17.88 15.93 7.78
C PRO A 31 16.58 16.73 7.68
N ILE A 32 15.50 16.24 8.27
CA ILE A 32 14.25 16.99 8.35
C ILE A 32 14.40 18.12 9.38
N ARG A 33 14.17 19.37 8.94
CA ARG A 33 14.31 20.58 9.76
C ARG A 33 13.00 21.34 9.91
N LEU A 34 12.29 21.06 11.00
CA LEU A 34 11.01 21.69 11.33
C LEU A 34 11.13 23.21 11.47
N GLU A 35 12.26 23.70 12.00
CA GLU A 35 12.53 25.14 12.15
C GLU A 35 12.64 25.89 10.82
N LEU A 36 12.86 25.16 9.71
CA LEU A 36 12.85 25.68 8.35
C LEU A 36 11.51 25.42 7.64
N GLY A 37 10.49 24.95 8.37
CA GLY A 37 9.18 24.57 7.83
C GLY A 37 9.18 23.24 7.06
N GLN A 38 10.24 22.43 7.19
CA GLN A 38 10.28 21.11 6.56
C GLN A 38 9.61 20.07 7.44
N THR A 39 8.66 19.34 6.86
CA THR A 39 7.96 18.20 7.46
C THR A 39 8.32 16.90 6.75
N LEU A 40 7.89 15.76 7.30
CA LEU A 40 7.98 14.45 6.63
C LEU A 40 7.19 14.41 5.30
N PHE A 41 6.26 15.35 5.12
CA PHE A 41 5.38 15.48 3.94
C PHE A 41 5.84 16.59 2.98
N SER A 42 7.03 17.15 3.20
CA SER A 42 7.59 18.18 2.31
C SER A 42 7.66 17.68 0.88
N LYS A 43 7.54 18.58 -0.10
CA LYS A 43 7.70 18.19 -1.52
C LYS A 43 9.11 17.65 -1.80
N PRO A 44 9.28 16.72 -2.75
CA PRO A 44 10.59 16.18 -3.11
C PRO A 44 11.59 17.26 -3.54
N ILE A 45 12.85 17.01 -3.26
CA ILE A 45 13.98 17.85 -3.64
C ILE A 45 14.27 17.64 -5.14
N ALA A 46 14.47 18.73 -5.87
CA ALA A 46 14.62 18.69 -7.33
C ALA A 46 15.95 18.10 -7.85
N ASN A 47 16.98 18.02 -7.00
CA ASN A 47 18.32 17.59 -7.40
C ASN A 47 18.52 16.10 -7.09
N LEU A 48 18.31 15.26 -8.10
CA LEU A 48 18.49 13.81 -8.04
C LEU A 48 19.78 13.40 -8.77
N ASP A 49 20.93 13.77 -8.22
CA ASP A 49 22.22 13.66 -8.92
C ASP A 49 22.97 12.35 -8.67
N TYR A 50 22.48 11.48 -7.79
CA TYR A 50 23.16 10.25 -7.37
C TYR A 50 22.49 9.03 -7.99
N GLN A 51 23.27 8.08 -8.50
CA GLN A 51 22.72 6.83 -9.00
C GLN A 51 22.76 5.75 -7.92
N GLN A 52 21.65 5.05 -7.74
CA GLN A 52 21.53 3.92 -6.83
C GLN A 52 20.99 2.71 -7.57
N GLU A 53 21.59 1.56 -7.32
CA GLU A 53 21.32 0.30 -8.01
C GLU A 53 20.66 -0.68 -7.03
N ARG A 54 19.57 -1.30 -7.47
CA ARG A 54 18.72 -2.15 -6.63
C ARG A 54 18.26 -3.39 -7.38
N PHE A 55 17.80 -4.37 -6.62
CA PHE A 55 17.36 -5.68 -7.09
C PHE A 55 15.96 -5.99 -6.61
N GLN A 56 15.17 -6.60 -7.48
CA GLN A 56 13.83 -7.10 -7.20
C GLN A 56 13.75 -8.56 -7.69
N LEU A 57 13.13 -9.44 -6.91
CA LEU A 57 12.87 -10.85 -7.25
C LEU A 57 11.37 -11.06 -7.42
N TYR A 58 10.98 -11.73 -8.51
CA TYR A 58 9.58 -11.99 -8.85
C TYR A 58 9.42 -13.34 -9.56
N ASP A 59 8.20 -13.86 -9.64
CA ASP A 59 7.89 -15.05 -10.44
C ASP A 59 7.38 -14.73 -11.86
N GLN A 60 7.14 -15.76 -12.66
CA GLN A 60 6.57 -15.64 -14.00
C GLN A 60 5.19 -14.96 -14.08
N TYR A 61 4.46 -14.85 -12.96
CA TYR A 61 3.16 -14.17 -12.87
C TYR A 61 3.31 -12.71 -12.45
N GLY A 62 4.53 -12.26 -12.13
CA GLY A 62 4.81 -10.91 -11.66
C GLY A 62 4.66 -10.75 -10.15
N GLN A 63 4.44 -11.83 -9.40
CA GLN A 63 4.37 -11.79 -7.95
C GLN A 63 5.75 -11.54 -7.36
N LEU A 64 5.87 -10.52 -6.49
CA LEU A 64 7.15 -10.12 -5.90
C LEU A 64 7.49 -11.01 -4.70
N PHE A 65 8.77 -11.28 -4.48
CA PHE A 65 9.31 -11.98 -3.30
C PHE A 65 10.38 -11.17 -2.58
N ALA A 66 10.99 -10.23 -3.28
CA ALA A 66 11.89 -9.23 -2.75
C ALA A 66 11.71 -7.98 -3.62
N ASP A 67 11.59 -6.82 -3.00
CA ASP A 67 11.40 -5.58 -3.74
C ASP A 67 12.42 -4.52 -3.33
N ASP A 68 12.92 -3.80 -4.32
CA ASP A 68 13.73 -2.61 -4.18
C ASP A 68 14.93 -2.68 -3.21
N LEU A 69 15.61 -3.84 -3.16
CA LEU A 69 16.71 -4.07 -2.23
C LEU A 69 18.05 -3.58 -2.76
N LEU A 70 18.89 -3.01 -1.90
CA LEU A 70 20.30 -2.80 -2.23
C LEU A 70 21.00 -4.14 -2.46
N LYS A 71 22.10 -4.13 -3.25
CA LYS A 71 22.88 -5.34 -3.56
C LYS A 71 23.18 -6.19 -2.32
N GLY A 72 23.73 -5.58 -1.27
CA GLY A 72 24.10 -6.30 -0.04
C GLY A 72 22.90 -6.79 0.80
N GLU A 73 21.72 -6.19 0.63
CA GLU A 73 20.47 -6.70 1.23
C GLU A 73 19.96 -7.90 0.46
N PHE A 74 19.93 -7.78 -0.87
CA PHE A 74 19.54 -8.84 -1.76
C PHE A 74 20.43 -10.09 -1.58
N GLU A 75 21.74 -9.90 -1.50
CA GLU A 75 22.71 -10.98 -1.25
C GLU A 75 22.51 -11.69 0.09
N ARG A 76 22.05 -10.97 1.12
CA ARG A 76 21.69 -11.57 2.42
C ARG A 76 20.39 -12.38 2.35
N LEU A 77 19.49 -12.05 1.42
CA LEU A 77 18.23 -12.77 1.20
C LEU A 77 18.41 -14.02 0.32
N LEU A 78 19.41 -14.04 -0.57
CA LEU A 78 19.67 -15.14 -1.50
C LEU A 78 19.73 -16.54 -0.84
N PRO A 79 20.35 -16.75 0.33
CA PRO A 79 20.33 -18.06 0.99
C PRO A 79 18.91 -18.58 1.26
N THR A 80 17.97 -17.72 1.66
CA THR A 80 16.57 -18.09 1.91
C THR A 80 15.83 -18.42 0.62
N ILE A 81 16.11 -17.67 -0.45
CA ILE A 81 15.61 -17.93 -1.82
C ILE A 81 16.05 -19.32 -2.29
N LEU A 82 17.31 -19.70 -2.02
CA LEU A 82 17.87 -20.99 -2.40
C LEU A 82 17.26 -22.17 -1.64
N THR A 83 16.60 -21.95 -0.48
CA THR A 83 16.01 -23.02 0.35
C THR A 83 14.50 -23.20 0.17
N LYS A 84 13.86 -22.51 -0.78
CA LYS A 84 12.43 -22.59 -1.16
C LYS A 84 11.39 -22.18 -0.09
N GLU A 85 11.77 -21.44 0.94
CA GLU A 85 10.83 -20.87 1.92
C GLU A 85 10.46 -19.43 1.54
N LEU A 86 9.99 -19.24 0.31
CA LEU A 86 9.61 -17.91 -0.17
C LEU A 86 8.12 -17.68 0.05
N VAL A 87 7.82 -16.64 0.81
CA VAL A 87 6.47 -16.10 0.96
C VAL A 87 6.37 -14.90 0.01
N PRO A 88 5.39 -14.88 -0.91
CA PRO A 88 5.13 -13.72 -1.72
C PRO A 88 4.97 -12.44 -0.92
N MET A 89 5.59 -11.36 -1.40
CA MET A 89 5.31 -10.01 -0.96
C MET A 89 4.07 -9.50 -1.70
N MET A 90 2.98 -9.31 -0.96
CA MET A 90 1.82 -8.58 -1.47
C MET A 90 2.06 -7.07 -1.35
N PHE A 91 2.68 -6.64 -0.25
CA PHE A 91 3.09 -5.26 0.04
C PHE A 91 4.23 -5.22 1.08
N GLU A 92 4.74 -4.03 1.41
CA GLU A 92 5.72 -3.86 2.51
C GLU A 92 5.17 -4.37 3.85
N THR A 93 5.79 -5.38 4.44
CA THR A 93 5.36 -5.90 5.74
C THR A 93 5.82 -4.97 6.87
N PRO A 94 4.90 -4.41 7.69
CA PRO A 94 5.27 -3.51 8.78
C PRO A 94 5.97 -4.25 9.92
N TYR A 95 6.66 -3.50 10.79
CA TYR A 95 7.24 -4.05 12.02
C TYR A 95 6.15 -4.38 13.04
N LEU A 96 5.70 -5.65 13.04
CA LEU A 96 4.52 -6.11 13.79
C LEU A 96 4.59 -5.89 15.30
N ASP A 97 5.77 -6.01 15.91
CA ASP A 97 5.95 -5.73 17.35
C ASP A 97 5.61 -4.27 17.68
N GLY A 98 6.07 -3.35 16.82
CA GLY A 98 5.75 -1.92 16.95
C GLY A 98 4.26 -1.65 16.73
N VAL A 99 3.64 -2.31 15.75
CA VAL A 99 2.19 -2.23 15.51
C VAL A 99 1.41 -2.72 16.73
N PHE A 100 1.76 -3.88 17.28
CA PHE A 100 1.07 -4.47 18.43
C PHE A 100 1.22 -3.62 19.70
N SER A 101 2.39 -3.00 19.93
CA SER A 101 2.58 -2.04 21.01
C SER A 101 1.65 -0.82 20.90
N LEU A 102 1.41 -0.33 19.69
CA LEU A 102 0.43 0.75 19.45
C LEU A 102 -1.01 0.28 19.70
N VAL A 103 -1.35 -0.95 19.33
CA VAL A 103 -2.66 -1.57 19.65
C VAL A 103 -2.87 -1.60 21.17
N ALA A 104 -1.87 -2.06 21.93
CA ALA A 104 -1.92 -2.10 23.39
C ALA A 104 -2.09 -0.69 23.98
N SER A 105 -1.30 0.28 23.50
CA SER A 105 -1.36 1.68 23.95
C SER A 105 -2.73 2.33 23.69
N LEU A 106 -3.36 2.03 22.55
CA LEU A 106 -4.72 2.50 22.24
C LEU A 106 -5.77 1.87 23.14
N SER A 107 -5.61 0.59 23.48
CA SER A 107 -6.50 -0.10 24.40
C SER A 107 -6.50 0.52 25.80
N GLU A 108 -5.38 1.08 26.26
CA GLU A 108 -5.31 1.81 27.53
C GLU A 108 -6.08 3.13 27.50
N LEU A 109 -6.29 3.70 26.31
CA LEU A 109 -7.08 4.92 26.09
C LEU A 109 -8.55 4.63 25.74
N GLY A 110 -9.00 3.37 25.84
CA GLY A 110 -10.38 2.97 25.59
C GLY A 110 -10.73 2.67 24.13
N TYR A 111 -9.76 2.75 23.21
CA TYR A 111 -9.97 2.35 21.81
C TYR A 111 -9.84 0.84 21.63
N GLN A 112 -10.48 0.30 20.60
CA GLN A 112 -10.35 -1.10 20.21
C GLN A 112 -9.90 -1.21 18.75
N VAL A 113 -8.86 -2.02 18.49
CA VAL A 113 -8.46 -2.37 17.13
C VAL A 113 -9.08 -3.71 16.75
N VAL A 114 -9.77 -3.75 15.62
CA VAL A 114 -10.41 -4.94 15.08
C VAL A 114 -9.90 -5.25 13.67
N ILE A 115 -9.87 -6.53 13.34
CA ILE A 115 -9.56 -7.06 12.01
C ILE A 115 -10.82 -7.68 11.40
N TYR A 116 -10.98 -7.55 10.09
CA TYR A 116 -12.05 -8.20 9.34
C TYR A 116 -11.59 -8.52 7.92
N ARG A 117 -12.17 -9.59 7.36
CA ARG A 117 -11.88 -10.10 6.02
C ARG A 117 -13.00 -9.75 5.07
N GLN A 118 -12.65 -9.51 3.80
CA GLN A 118 -13.60 -9.28 2.72
C GLN A 118 -13.49 -10.38 1.68
N GLN A 119 -14.57 -11.12 1.46
CA GLN A 119 -14.69 -12.10 0.40
C GLN A 119 -15.41 -11.49 -0.80
N ARG A 120 -14.74 -11.39 -1.94
CA ARG A 120 -15.36 -10.83 -3.14
C ARG A 120 -16.48 -11.73 -3.65
N LEU A 121 -17.60 -11.11 -3.99
CA LEU A 121 -18.76 -11.77 -4.59
C LEU A 121 -18.79 -11.61 -6.10
N ALA A 122 -18.58 -10.38 -6.57
CA ALA A 122 -18.68 -10.02 -7.97
C ALA A 122 -17.93 -8.72 -8.24
N SER A 123 -17.59 -8.52 -9.51
CA SER A 123 -16.82 -7.38 -10.00
C SER A 123 -17.42 -6.89 -11.31
N TRP A 124 -17.45 -5.58 -11.49
CA TRP A 124 -17.98 -4.92 -12.66
C TRP A 124 -17.04 -3.82 -13.13
N GLN A 125 -16.83 -3.74 -14.43
CA GLN A 125 -16.19 -2.60 -15.08
C GLN A 125 -17.16 -1.43 -15.14
N VAL A 126 -16.71 -0.25 -14.69
CA VAL A 126 -17.41 1.01 -14.93
C VAL A 126 -17.13 1.45 -16.37
N LEU A 127 -18.18 1.63 -17.16
CA LEU A 127 -18.10 2.05 -18.57
C LEU A 127 -18.15 3.58 -18.70
N GLU A 128 -19.03 4.22 -17.93
CA GLU A 128 -19.33 5.66 -18.03
C GLU A 128 -19.31 6.31 -16.65
N THR A 129 -18.15 6.81 -16.25
CA THR A 129 -17.91 7.41 -14.92
C THR A 129 -18.85 8.59 -14.62
N ASN A 130 -19.21 9.38 -15.62
CA ASN A 130 -20.11 10.53 -15.44
C ASN A 130 -21.55 10.09 -15.13
N LEU A 131 -22.04 9.04 -15.79
CA LEU A 131 -23.36 8.48 -15.51
C LEU A 131 -23.39 7.86 -14.12
N LEU A 132 -22.32 7.13 -13.75
CA LEU A 132 -22.17 6.59 -12.39
C LEU A 132 -22.26 7.69 -11.32
N LEU A 133 -21.56 8.81 -11.51
CA LEU A 133 -21.58 9.93 -10.57
C LEU A 133 -22.97 10.57 -10.44
N GLN A 134 -23.75 10.61 -11.52
CA GLN A 134 -25.13 11.11 -11.48
C GLN A 134 -26.02 10.19 -10.63
N GLU A 135 -25.92 8.88 -10.81
CA GLU A 135 -26.68 7.92 -9.99
C GLU A 135 -26.27 7.97 -8.51
N LEU A 136 -24.96 8.09 -8.23
CA LEU A 136 -24.44 8.30 -6.88
C LEU A 136 -24.96 9.57 -6.21
N ALA A 137 -25.14 10.65 -6.99
CA ALA A 137 -25.72 11.89 -6.47
C ALA A 137 -27.20 11.72 -6.11
N ASN A 138 -27.98 11.04 -6.96
CA ASN A 138 -29.39 10.76 -6.74
C ASN A 138 -29.62 9.95 -5.45
N LEU A 139 -28.72 9.00 -5.16
CA LEU A 139 -28.72 8.18 -3.94
C LEU A 139 -28.59 9.00 -2.65
N ASN A 140 -27.72 10.00 -2.64
CA ASN A 140 -27.48 10.84 -1.46
C ASN A 140 -28.66 11.79 -1.15
N GLU A 141 -29.52 12.06 -2.13
CA GLU A 141 -30.73 12.88 -1.96
C GLU A 141 -31.92 12.06 -1.45
N SER A 142 -31.98 10.76 -1.75
CA SER A 142 -32.98 9.85 -1.18
C SER A 142 -32.61 9.49 0.26
N SER A 143 -33.36 10.01 1.23
CA SER A 143 -33.20 9.79 2.67
C SER A 143 -33.41 8.33 3.17
N GLU A 144 -33.39 7.34 2.29
CA GLU A 144 -33.34 5.92 2.65
C GLU A 144 -31.87 5.50 2.78
N GLY A 145 -31.38 5.54 4.02
CA GLY A 145 -30.01 5.18 4.35
C GLY A 145 -29.59 3.82 3.79
N SER A 146 -28.33 3.75 3.38
CA SER A 146 -27.54 2.53 3.24
C SER A 146 -27.87 1.56 2.10
N GLN A 147 -28.73 1.91 1.14
CA GLN A 147 -28.87 1.07 -0.06
C GLN A 147 -27.71 1.34 -1.02
N GLY A 148 -26.92 0.31 -1.28
CA GLY A 148 -25.80 0.36 -2.22
C GLY A 148 -26.24 0.64 -3.66
N VAL A 149 -25.34 1.21 -4.47
CA VAL A 149 -25.62 1.72 -5.83
C VAL A 149 -26.23 0.65 -6.71
N ILE A 150 -25.76 -0.59 -6.58
CA ILE A 150 -26.24 -1.72 -7.37
C ILE A 150 -27.74 -1.94 -7.21
N ASN A 151 -28.30 -1.69 -6.03
CA ASN A 151 -29.71 -1.99 -5.76
C ASN A 151 -30.67 -1.05 -6.52
N GLN A 152 -30.18 0.07 -7.05
CA GLN A 152 -30.97 1.02 -7.84
C GLN A 152 -30.78 0.85 -9.35
N LEU A 153 -29.75 0.10 -9.77
CA LEU A 153 -29.50 -0.15 -11.18
C LEU A 153 -30.34 -1.33 -11.67
N GLU A 154 -30.81 -1.24 -12.90
CA GLU A 154 -31.49 -2.35 -13.56
C GLU A 154 -30.43 -3.34 -14.08
N CYS A 155 -30.62 -4.63 -13.82
CA CYS A 155 -29.74 -5.67 -14.33
C CYS A 155 -30.30 -6.26 -15.62
N GLN A 156 -29.54 -6.16 -16.70
CA GLN A 156 -29.83 -6.81 -17.98
C GLN A 156 -28.79 -7.89 -18.25
N GLU A 157 -29.23 -9.12 -18.48
CA GLU A 157 -28.36 -10.21 -18.88
C GLU A 157 -28.42 -10.42 -20.39
N LYS A 158 -27.26 -10.38 -21.04
CA LYS A 158 -27.13 -10.72 -22.46
C LYS A 158 -25.87 -11.53 -22.67
N ASP A 159 -26.00 -12.65 -23.37
CA ASP A 159 -24.87 -13.56 -23.69
C ASP A 159 -24.09 -14.02 -22.43
N ASN A 160 -24.79 -14.25 -21.31
CA ASN A 160 -24.25 -14.58 -19.97
C ASN A 160 -23.34 -13.51 -19.36
N ILE A 161 -23.50 -12.24 -19.78
CA ILE A 161 -22.81 -11.11 -19.17
C ILE A 161 -23.87 -10.19 -18.57
N MET A 162 -23.77 -9.94 -17.27
CA MET A 162 -24.65 -8.98 -16.60
C MET A 162 -24.20 -7.54 -16.90
N THR A 163 -25.12 -6.70 -17.36
CA THR A 163 -24.92 -5.26 -17.55
C THR A 163 -25.84 -4.52 -16.58
N LEU A 164 -25.28 -3.59 -15.82
CA LEU A 164 -26.06 -2.71 -14.95
C LEU A 164 -26.35 -1.41 -15.69
N THR A 165 -27.63 -1.08 -15.82
CA THR A 165 -28.14 0.10 -16.54
C THR A 165 -28.86 1.05 -15.61
N ASN A 166 -28.90 2.33 -15.95
CA ASN A 166 -29.82 3.28 -15.28
C ASN A 166 -31.28 3.03 -15.69
N GLN A 167 -32.20 3.81 -15.11
CA GLN A 167 -33.64 3.71 -15.35
C GLN A 167 -34.08 4.01 -16.79
N VAL A 168 -33.21 4.63 -17.61
CA VAL A 168 -33.48 4.90 -19.03
C VAL A 168 -32.80 3.88 -19.96
N GLY A 169 -32.13 2.85 -19.39
CA GLY A 169 -31.51 1.75 -20.12
C GLY A 169 -30.09 2.01 -20.63
N GLU A 170 -29.42 3.08 -20.17
CA GLU A 170 -28.02 3.34 -20.50
C GLU A 170 -27.10 2.47 -19.64
N ALA A 171 -26.13 1.81 -20.27
CA ALA A 171 -25.18 0.94 -19.57
C ALA A 171 -24.17 1.76 -18.76
N ILE A 172 -24.10 1.46 -17.46
CA ILE A 172 -23.16 2.10 -16.53
C ILE A 172 -22.02 1.14 -16.20
N MET A 173 -22.34 -0.13 -15.96
CA MET A 173 -21.34 -1.13 -15.61
C MET A 173 -21.55 -2.45 -16.35
N LEU A 174 -20.47 -3.17 -16.59
CA LEU A 174 -20.45 -4.48 -17.24
C LEU A 174 -19.75 -5.48 -16.33
N GLU A 175 -20.38 -6.62 -16.05
CA GLU A 175 -19.77 -7.68 -15.25
C GLU A 175 -18.46 -8.15 -15.87
N THR A 176 -17.42 -8.27 -15.05
CA THR A 176 -16.13 -8.83 -15.45
C THR A 176 -15.97 -10.24 -14.92
N ASN A 177 -15.87 -11.20 -15.84
CA ASN A 177 -15.58 -12.60 -15.54
C ASN A 177 -14.08 -12.93 -15.65
N ASP A 178 -13.22 -11.91 -15.56
CA ASP A 178 -11.78 -12.11 -15.70
C ASP A 178 -11.21 -12.83 -14.48
N THR A 179 -10.86 -14.10 -14.64
CA THR A 179 -10.29 -14.93 -13.57
C THR A 179 -8.96 -14.39 -13.06
N ARG A 180 -8.27 -13.50 -13.77
CA ARG A 180 -7.05 -12.85 -13.27
C ARG A 180 -7.34 -11.96 -12.07
N LEU A 181 -8.51 -11.33 -12.03
CA LEU A 181 -8.99 -10.59 -10.85
C LEU A 181 -9.18 -11.53 -9.65
N SER A 182 -9.41 -12.84 -9.86
CA SER A 182 -9.62 -13.85 -8.81
C SER A 182 -8.36 -14.34 -8.09
N HIS A 183 -7.17 -13.94 -8.56
CA HIS A 183 -5.91 -14.34 -7.97
C HIS A 183 -5.38 -13.37 -6.89
N GLU A 184 -6.03 -12.24 -6.64
CA GLU A 184 -5.70 -11.38 -5.50
C GLU A 184 -6.51 -11.82 -4.26
N ASP A 185 -5.78 -12.09 -3.17
CA ASP A 185 -6.29 -12.55 -1.88
C ASP A 185 -7.45 -11.70 -1.37
N GLU A 186 -8.48 -12.37 -0.84
CA GLU A 186 -9.61 -11.74 -0.13
C GLU A 186 -9.09 -10.71 0.91
N PRO A 187 -9.26 -9.39 0.64
CA PRO A 187 -8.49 -8.40 1.37
C PRO A 187 -8.87 -8.38 2.84
N THR A 188 -7.85 -8.21 3.68
CA THR A 188 -8.01 -8.07 5.13
C THR A 188 -7.75 -6.64 5.52
N TYR A 189 -8.64 -6.07 6.33
CA TYR A 189 -8.58 -4.71 6.78
C TYR A 189 -8.73 -4.62 8.29
N TYR A 190 -8.25 -3.51 8.83
CA TYR A 190 -8.37 -3.16 10.22
C TYR A 190 -9.27 -1.94 10.40
N ALA A 191 -9.84 -1.82 11.59
CA ALA A 191 -10.54 -0.63 12.04
C ALA A 191 -10.21 -0.31 13.50
N VAL A 192 -10.29 0.97 13.83
CA VAL A 192 -10.19 1.51 15.18
C VAL A 192 -11.59 1.94 15.61
N LEU A 193 -12.07 1.36 16.69
CA LEU A 193 -13.34 1.68 17.33
C LEU A 193 -13.07 2.50 18.60
N ASP A 194 -13.96 3.44 18.92
CA ASP A 194 -13.95 4.13 20.22
C ASP A 194 -14.62 3.31 21.34
N GLU A 195 -14.69 3.88 22.54
CA GLU A 195 -15.33 3.24 23.71
C GLU A 195 -16.82 2.94 23.49
N ALA A 196 -17.50 3.66 22.59
CA ALA A 196 -18.90 3.42 22.25
C ALA A 196 -19.06 2.33 21.18
N GLY A 197 -17.96 1.85 20.59
CA GLY A 197 -17.95 0.89 19.50
C GLY A 197 -18.12 1.54 18.12
N GLU A 198 -18.06 2.88 18.03
CA GLU A 198 -18.18 3.59 16.77
C GLU A 198 -16.83 3.59 16.02
N VAL A 199 -16.89 3.44 14.70
CA VAL A 199 -15.69 3.40 13.85
C VAL A 199 -15.09 4.79 13.75
N VAL A 200 -13.91 4.98 14.34
CA VAL A 200 -13.11 6.22 14.26
C VAL A 200 -12.33 6.26 12.96
N LEU A 201 -11.71 5.13 12.61
CA LEU A 201 -10.96 4.95 11.37
C LEU A 201 -11.15 3.50 10.91
N GLY A 202 -11.51 3.29 9.65
CA GLY A 202 -11.74 1.95 9.10
C GLY A 202 -10.99 1.75 7.79
N LYS A 203 -11.01 0.51 7.27
CA LYS A 203 -10.34 0.13 6.02
C LYS A 203 -8.84 0.40 6.01
N ILE A 204 -8.23 0.14 7.16
CA ILE A 204 -6.80 0.31 7.33
C ILE A 204 -6.12 -0.96 6.80
N PRO A 205 -5.30 -0.89 5.75
CA PRO A 205 -4.51 -2.05 5.32
C PRO A 205 -3.36 -2.25 6.32
N LEU A 206 -2.84 -3.48 6.45
CA LEU A 206 -1.85 -3.84 7.48
C LEU A 206 -0.62 -2.93 7.42
N GLU A 207 -0.17 -2.64 6.21
CA GLU A 207 0.99 -1.83 5.84
C GLU A 207 0.93 -0.42 6.46
N LEU A 208 -0.28 0.15 6.56
CA LEU A 208 -0.51 1.49 7.10
C LEU A 208 -0.95 1.47 8.57
N LEU A 209 -1.20 0.29 9.14
CA LEU A 209 -1.78 0.16 10.48
C LEU A 209 -0.93 0.87 11.53
N GLY A 210 0.36 0.57 11.62
CA GLY A 210 1.24 1.21 12.59
C GLY A 210 1.27 2.74 12.48
N LEU A 211 1.32 3.26 11.26
CA LEU A 211 1.31 4.70 10.99
C LEU A 211 0.04 5.37 11.50
N LEU A 212 -1.10 4.75 11.21
CA LEU A 212 -2.42 5.28 11.52
C LEU A 212 -2.75 5.17 13.00
N LEU A 213 -2.40 4.05 13.65
CA LEU A 213 -2.53 3.90 15.11
C LEU A 213 -1.70 4.95 15.84
N PHE A 214 -0.45 5.19 15.39
CA PHE A 214 0.39 6.26 15.93
C PHE A 214 -0.24 7.65 15.74
N GLY A 215 -0.85 7.90 14.57
CA GLY A 215 -1.59 9.13 14.31
C GLY A 215 -2.74 9.35 15.31
N VAL A 216 -3.57 8.32 15.53
CA VAL A 216 -4.67 8.37 16.50
C VAL A 216 -4.14 8.64 17.91
N LEU A 217 -3.12 7.91 18.36
CA LEU A 217 -2.46 8.12 19.66
C LEU A 217 -1.88 9.52 19.82
N SER A 218 -1.41 10.11 18.72
CA SER A 218 -0.85 11.45 18.68
C SER A 218 -1.91 12.57 18.67
N GLY A 219 -3.20 12.21 18.71
CA GLY A 219 -4.32 13.16 18.67
C GLY A 219 -4.55 13.79 17.29
N ILE A 220 -4.09 13.12 16.23
CA ILE A 220 -4.25 13.58 14.85
C ILE A 220 -5.68 13.27 14.39
N SER A 221 -6.30 14.21 13.69
CA SER A 221 -7.70 14.07 13.28
C SER A 221 -7.92 12.88 12.33
N PRO A 222 -8.98 12.06 12.51
CA PRO A 222 -9.30 10.97 11.59
C PRO A 222 -9.51 11.45 10.15
N SER A 223 -10.03 12.66 9.95
CA SER A 223 -10.19 13.26 8.62
C SER A 223 -8.86 13.49 7.90
N PHE A 224 -7.83 13.94 8.62
CA PHE A 224 -6.49 14.07 8.06
C PHE A 224 -5.90 12.69 7.74
N LEU A 225 -5.97 11.75 8.69
CA LEU A 225 -5.41 10.42 8.52
C LEU A 225 -6.03 9.69 7.32
N HIS A 226 -7.35 9.80 7.16
CA HIS A 226 -8.05 9.27 5.99
C HIS A 226 -7.61 9.98 4.71
N ALA A 227 -7.63 11.31 4.70
CA ALA A 227 -7.32 12.09 3.51
C ALA A 227 -5.88 11.87 3.01
N GLU A 228 -4.91 11.81 3.91
CA GLU A 228 -3.48 11.75 3.57
C GLU A 228 -3.00 10.32 3.26
N PHE A 229 -3.52 9.30 3.97
CA PHE A 229 -2.96 7.94 3.88
C PHE A 229 -3.90 6.90 3.28
N LEU A 230 -5.22 7.09 3.39
CA LEU A 230 -6.21 6.11 2.92
C LEU A 230 -6.89 6.53 1.62
N SER A 231 -6.76 7.79 1.20
CA SER A 231 -7.27 8.27 -0.09
C SER A 231 -6.36 7.88 -1.27
N VAL A 232 -6.93 7.82 -2.46
CA VAL A 232 -6.29 7.42 -3.73
C VAL A 232 -5.42 8.54 -4.33
N GLU A 233 -4.65 9.22 -3.50
CA GLU A 233 -4.11 10.55 -3.82
C GLU A 233 -2.78 10.55 -4.60
N GLU A 234 -2.35 9.42 -5.18
CA GLU A 234 -1.04 9.33 -5.84
C GLU A 234 -1.06 8.73 -7.26
N LEU A 235 -2.22 8.65 -7.92
CA LEU A 235 -2.27 8.30 -9.34
C LEU A 235 -1.90 9.51 -10.21
N SER A 236 -0.89 9.35 -11.05
CA SER A 236 -0.56 10.32 -12.10
C SER A 236 -1.64 10.36 -13.20
N ASP A 237 -1.72 11.45 -13.94
CA ASP A 237 -2.64 11.58 -15.09
C ASP A 237 -2.49 10.41 -16.09
N ILE A 238 -1.27 9.89 -16.25
CA ILE A 238 -0.97 8.74 -17.11
C ILE A 238 -1.55 7.47 -16.51
N GLU A 239 -1.34 7.22 -15.22
CA GLU A 239 -1.90 6.05 -14.54
C GLU A 239 -3.42 6.07 -14.55
N VAL A 240 -4.04 7.22 -14.31
CA VAL A 240 -5.49 7.38 -14.42
C VAL A 240 -5.96 7.08 -15.85
N ALA A 241 -5.29 7.63 -16.87
CA ALA A 241 -5.65 7.41 -18.27
C ALA A 241 -5.46 5.96 -18.75
N GLU A 242 -4.48 5.24 -18.19
CA GLU A 242 -4.22 3.83 -18.48
C GLU A 242 -5.01 2.87 -17.60
N SER A 243 -5.73 3.38 -16.60
CA SER A 243 -6.49 2.58 -15.65
C SER A 243 -7.93 2.36 -16.09
N GLN A 244 -8.54 1.36 -15.46
CA GLN A 244 -9.95 1.06 -15.53
C GLN A 244 -10.53 1.12 -14.12
N LEU A 245 -11.66 1.81 -13.98
CA LEU A 245 -12.41 1.83 -12.73
C LEU A 245 -13.25 0.55 -12.64
N LEU A 246 -12.98 -0.26 -11.62
CA LEU A 246 -13.78 -1.44 -11.27
C LEU A 246 -14.61 -1.13 -10.03
N PHE A 247 -15.81 -1.68 -10.01
CA PHE A 247 -16.67 -1.77 -8.85
C PHE A 247 -16.66 -3.22 -8.35
N GLU A 248 -16.45 -3.42 -7.06
CA GLU A 248 -16.47 -4.74 -6.45
C GLU A 248 -17.41 -4.77 -5.25
N ASN A 249 -18.10 -5.91 -5.09
CA ASN A 249 -18.96 -6.17 -3.94
C ASN A 249 -18.38 -7.32 -3.12
N TYR A 250 -18.33 -7.14 -1.80
CA TYR A 250 -17.74 -8.08 -0.87
C TYR A 250 -18.71 -8.49 0.23
N ARG A 251 -18.60 -9.74 0.70
CA ARG A 251 -19.07 -10.13 2.03
C ARG A 251 -17.98 -9.88 3.05
N VAL A 252 -18.38 -9.43 4.23
CA VAL A 252 -17.44 -9.12 5.31
C VAL A 252 -17.61 -10.11 6.46
N SER A 253 -16.50 -10.52 7.07
CA SER A 253 -16.51 -11.26 8.33
C SER A 253 -16.99 -10.39 9.48
N LEU A 254 -17.39 -11.03 10.59
CA LEU A 254 -17.53 -10.27 11.83
C LEU A 254 -16.16 -9.68 12.23
N PRO A 255 -16.13 -8.47 12.79
CA PRO A 255 -14.90 -7.88 13.31
C PRO A 255 -14.38 -8.71 14.48
N HIS A 256 -13.10 -9.08 14.42
CA HIS A 256 -12.38 -9.76 15.49
C HIS A 256 -11.44 -8.78 16.17
N LYS A 257 -11.37 -8.81 17.51
CA LYS A 257 -10.46 -7.93 18.25
C LYS A 257 -9.03 -8.42 18.11
N VAL A 258 -8.11 -7.50 17.84
CA VAL A 258 -6.67 -7.80 17.85
C VAL A 258 -6.18 -7.83 19.30
N GLU A 259 -5.72 -8.98 19.77
CA GLU A 259 -5.23 -9.19 21.15
C GLU A 259 -3.78 -9.72 21.19
N SER A 260 -3.22 -10.09 20.04
CA SER A 260 -1.87 -10.63 19.90
C SER A 260 -1.24 -10.26 18.55
N ILE A 261 0.09 -10.40 18.45
CA ILE A 261 0.83 -10.27 17.17
C ILE A 261 0.35 -11.29 16.15
N THR A 262 -0.03 -12.50 16.59
CA THR A 262 -0.54 -13.53 15.69
C THR A 262 -1.85 -13.11 15.02
N ASP A 263 -2.70 -12.33 15.70
CA ASP A 263 -3.95 -11.82 15.12
C ASP A 263 -3.70 -10.82 13.98
N LEU A 264 -2.53 -10.18 13.93
CA LEU A 264 -2.15 -9.26 12.85
C LEU A 264 -1.76 -9.98 11.55
N VAL A 265 -1.52 -11.30 11.60
CA VAL A 265 -0.99 -12.07 10.46
C VAL A 265 -1.89 -13.26 10.10
N HIS A 266 -2.61 -13.82 11.08
CA HIS A 266 -3.42 -15.02 10.89
C HIS A 266 -4.85 -14.67 10.44
N ASN A 267 -5.00 -14.41 9.15
CA ASN A 267 -6.29 -14.08 8.51
C ASN A 267 -7.21 -15.31 8.29
N GLY A 268 -6.78 -16.50 8.72
CA GLY A 268 -7.31 -17.80 8.29
C GLY A 268 -8.58 -18.30 8.97
N GLU A 269 -9.04 -17.66 10.06
CA GLU A 269 -10.16 -18.18 10.86
C GLU A 269 -11.42 -17.30 10.87
N HIS A 270 -11.37 -16.10 10.28
CA HIS A 270 -12.52 -15.20 10.24
C HIS A 270 -13.44 -15.51 9.06
N ILE A 271 -14.40 -16.40 9.30
CA ILE A 271 -15.39 -16.80 8.29
C ILE A 271 -16.31 -15.62 7.95
N CYS A 272 -16.38 -15.26 6.67
CA CYS A 272 -17.31 -14.25 6.17
C CYS A 272 -18.76 -14.66 6.47
N VAL A 273 -19.54 -13.74 7.05
CA VAL A 273 -20.94 -14.03 7.38
C VAL A 273 -21.73 -14.13 6.08
N THR A 274 -22.57 -15.15 5.94
CA THR A 274 -23.40 -15.35 4.75
C THR A 274 -24.63 -14.44 4.69
N ASP A 275 -24.86 -13.62 5.73
CA ASP A 275 -26.00 -12.72 5.80
C ASP A 275 -25.82 -11.49 4.91
N SER A 276 -26.88 -11.08 4.22
CA SER A 276 -26.85 -9.97 3.26
C SER A 276 -26.59 -8.59 3.88
N GLN A 277 -26.63 -8.48 5.21
CA GLN A 277 -26.41 -7.23 5.94
C GLN A 277 -24.93 -6.84 6.07
N ASN A 278 -24.00 -7.78 5.83
CA ASN A 278 -22.56 -7.53 5.91
C ASN A 278 -21.92 -7.47 4.52
N MET A 279 -22.52 -6.69 3.62
CA MET A 279 -21.95 -6.41 2.30
C MET A 279 -21.30 -5.04 2.27
N VAL A 280 -20.16 -4.93 1.59
CA VAL A 280 -19.48 -3.66 1.35
C VAL A 280 -19.21 -3.52 -0.14
N GLU A 281 -19.48 -2.32 -0.63
CA GLU A 281 -19.29 -1.90 -2.01
C GLU A 281 -18.07 -0.98 -2.11
N GLU A 282 -17.25 -1.18 -3.12
CA GLU A 282 -15.98 -0.48 -3.24
C GLU A 282 -15.59 -0.27 -4.71
N TYR A 283 -14.81 0.79 -4.97
CA TYR A 283 -14.25 1.11 -6.28
C TYR A 283 -12.73 1.11 -6.29
N TYR A 284 -12.16 0.73 -7.42
CA TYR A 284 -10.74 0.49 -7.57
C TYR A 284 -10.26 0.96 -8.94
N PHE A 285 -9.10 1.59 -9.01
CA PHE A 285 -8.38 1.77 -10.27
C PHE A 285 -7.48 0.56 -10.50
N TRP A 286 -7.66 -0.10 -11.64
CA TRP A 286 -6.87 -1.25 -12.07
C TRP A 286 -6.12 -0.92 -13.34
N LYS A 287 -4.92 -1.50 -13.51
CA LYS A 287 -4.14 -1.36 -14.76
C LYS A 287 -4.23 -2.63 -15.62
N PRO A 288 -4.98 -2.62 -16.74
CA PRO A 288 -4.93 -3.71 -17.72
C PRO A 288 -3.61 -3.70 -18.51
N PRO A 289 -3.15 -4.82 -19.10
CA PRO A 289 -3.69 -6.19 -18.99
C PRO A 289 -3.06 -6.97 -17.82
N ALA A 290 -2.18 -6.35 -17.04
CA ALA A 290 -1.55 -6.95 -15.88
C ALA A 290 -2.56 -7.18 -14.74
N TYR A 291 -3.64 -6.40 -14.73
CA TYR A 291 -4.61 -6.35 -13.63
C TYR A 291 -3.87 -6.21 -12.31
N SER A 292 -3.07 -5.16 -12.19
CA SER A 292 -2.57 -4.73 -10.89
C SER A 292 -3.49 -3.64 -10.34
N ARG A 293 -3.83 -3.76 -9.07
CA ARG A 293 -4.54 -2.73 -8.33
C ARG A 293 -3.64 -1.49 -8.16
N LEU A 294 -4.09 -0.34 -8.66
CA LEU A 294 -3.37 0.94 -8.54
C LEU A 294 -3.83 1.76 -7.33
N SER A 295 -4.99 1.45 -6.75
CA SER A 295 -5.57 2.22 -5.65
C SER A 295 -6.10 1.36 -4.53
N TRP A 296 -6.16 1.91 -3.32
CA TRP A 296 -6.99 1.36 -2.24
C TRP A 296 -8.49 1.43 -2.58
N GLY A 297 -9.31 0.74 -1.78
CA GLY A 297 -10.74 0.58 -2.01
C GLY A 297 -11.47 1.87 -1.68
N ILE A 298 -12.12 2.46 -2.67
CA ILE A 298 -12.82 3.74 -2.54
C ILE A 298 -14.29 3.45 -2.22
N MET A 299 -14.83 4.06 -1.16
CA MET A 299 -16.25 3.93 -0.89
C MET A 299 -17.11 4.70 -1.90
N PRO A 300 -18.34 4.23 -2.18
CA PRO A 300 -19.31 4.96 -3.00
C PRO A 300 -19.46 6.44 -2.60
N LYS A 301 -19.49 6.72 -1.29
CA LYS A 301 -19.60 8.09 -0.75
C LYS A 301 -18.38 8.97 -1.02
N ASP A 302 -17.20 8.38 -1.15
CA ASP A 302 -15.92 9.09 -1.30
C ASP A 302 -15.52 9.23 -2.78
N LEU A 303 -16.08 8.39 -3.66
CA LEU A 303 -15.78 8.37 -5.09
C LEU A 303 -15.93 9.73 -5.80
N PRO A 304 -16.99 10.54 -5.56
CA PRO A 304 -17.11 11.85 -6.20
C PRO A 304 -15.97 12.81 -5.87
N MET A 305 -15.51 12.81 -4.61
CA MET A 305 -14.38 13.62 -4.17
C MET A 305 -13.10 13.13 -4.83
N VAL A 306 -12.83 11.82 -4.80
CA VAL A 306 -11.63 11.22 -5.41
C VAL A 306 -11.55 11.55 -6.90
N LEU A 307 -12.64 11.34 -7.65
CA LEU A 307 -12.69 11.66 -9.08
C LEU A 307 -12.56 13.17 -9.34
N GLY A 308 -13.15 14.01 -8.49
CA GLY A 308 -13.00 15.46 -8.55
C GLY A 308 -11.56 15.93 -8.35
N GLN A 309 -10.84 15.29 -7.43
CA GLN A 309 -9.42 15.55 -7.18
C GLN A 309 -8.54 15.07 -8.34
N LEU A 310 -8.75 13.84 -8.83
CA LEU A 310 -8.01 13.29 -9.99
C LEU A 310 -8.22 14.10 -11.26
N ALA A 311 -9.42 14.65 -11.46
CA ALA A 311 -9.72 15.55 -12.58
C ALA A 311 -9.15 16.98 -12.40
N GLY A 312 -8.49 17.29 -11.28
CA GLY A 312 -7.96 18.62 -10.97
C GLY A 312 -9.04 19.66 -10.65
N ASN A 313 -10.30 19.23 -10.46
CA ASN A 313 -11.45 20.10 -10.25
C ASN A 313 -11.68 20.47 -8.77
N GLN A 314 -11.08 19.72 -7.84
CA GLN A 314 -11.16 19.99 -6.40
C GLN A 314 -9.76 20.09 -5.80
N GLY A 315 -9.52 21.16 -5.04
CA GLY A 315 -8.28 21.30 -4.26
C GLY A 315 -8.28 20.36 -3.06
N LYS A 316 -7.09 19.88 -2.67
CA LYS A 316 -6.93 19.10 -1.43
C LYS A 316 -7.20 20.00 -0.21
N PRO A 317 -7.85 19.49 0.85
CA PRO A 317 -7.94 20.24 2.10
C PRO A 317 -6.55 20.61 2.62
N ASP A 318 -6.43 21.81 3.21
CA ASP A 318 -5.16 22.27 3.78
C ASP A 318 -4.95 21.68 5.18
N TYR A 319 -4.09 20.67 5.26
CA TYR A 319 -3.69 20.01 6.50
C TYR A 319 -2.25 20.37 6.94
N THR A 320 -1.76 21.56 6.58
CA THR A 320 -0.37 21.97 6.88
C THR A 320 -0.04 21.88 8.38
N LYS A 321 -1.00 22.21 9.26
CA LYS A 321 -0.78 22.14 10.72
C LYS A 321 -0.69 20.70 11.21
N GLU A 322 -1.57 19.84 10.75
CA GLU A 322 -1.60 18.42 11.11
C GLU A 322 -0.34 17.71 10.62
N LYS A 323 0.12 18.01 9.40
CA LYS A 323 1.41 17.51 8.86
C LYS A 323 2.60 17.92 9.73
N MET A 324 2.59 19.16 10.23
CA MET A 324 3.62 19.66 11.14
C MET A 324 3.59 18.91 12.49
N VAL A 325 2.43 18.82 13.12
CA VAL A 325 2.27 18.12 14.41
C VAL A 325 2.64 16.64 14.29
N PHE A 326 2.22 15.98 13.21
CA PHE A 326 2.58 14.59 12.95
C PHE A 326 4.10 14.44 12.83
N SER A 327 4.75 15.31 12.05
CA SER A 327 6.20 15.29 11.87
C SER A 327 6.96 15.56 13.18
N GLU A 328 6.49 16.51 13.99
CA GLU A 328 7.02 16.78 15.33
C GLU A 328 6.99 15.54 16.22
N LYS A 329 5.88 14.80 16.21
CA LYS A 329 5.70 13.60 17.04
C LYS A 329 6.63 12.47 16.61
N VAL A 330 6.75 12.22 15.31
CA VAL A 330 7.67 11.18 14.79
C VAL A 330 9.13 11.56 15.05
N LEU A 331 9.51 12.82 14.85
CA LEU A 331 10.87 13.28 15.13
C LEU A 331 11.21 13.23 16.62
N ALA A 332 10.24 13.54 17.50
CA ALA A 332 10.41 13.40 18.95
C ALA A 332 10.58 11.92 19.36
N LEU A 333 9.85 11.00 18.72
CA LEU A 333 10.02 9.56 18.95
C LEU A 333 11.43 9.09 18.56
N ALA A 334 11.94 9.52 17.40
CA ALA A 334 13.31 9.22 16.98
C ALA A 334 14.36 9.84 17.94
N ALA A 335 14.17 11.09 18.34
CA ALA A 335 15.09 11.79 19.24
C ALA A 335 15.16 11.13 20.63
N ALA A 336 14.06 10.56 21.13
CA ALA A 336 14.05 9.82 22.39
C ALA A 336 14.94 8.56 22.35
N GLN A 337 15.25 8.06 21.15
CA GLN A 337 16.08 6.88 20.88
C GLN A 337 17.47 7.26 20.35
N ASP A 338 17.87 8.53 20.50
CA ASP A 338 19.14 9.04 19.99
C ASP A 338 19.29 8.91 18.45
N LEU A 339 18.17 9.06 17.72
CA LEU A 339 18.13 8.98 16.26
C LEU A 339 17.80 10.33 15.62
N THR A 340 18.39 10.56 14.44
CA THR A 340 18.00 11.64 13.52
C THR A 340 17.45 11.05 12.24
N ILE A 341 16.32 11.57 11.78
CA ILE A 341 15.67 11.16 10.53
C ILE A 341 16.18 12.02 9.37
N PHE A 342 16.64 11.35 8.32
CA PHE A 342 16.98 11.96 7.04
C PHE A 342 16.02 11.48 5.97
N ARG A 343 15.78 12.36 5.02
CA ARG A 343 14.97 12.14 3.82
C ARG A 343 15.86 11.88 2.63
N VAL A 344 15.47 10.90 1.84
CA VAL A 344 16.02 10.63 0.50
C VAL A 344 14.86 10.60 -0.49
N ASP A 345 15.00 11.34 -1.57
CA ASP A 345 14.05 11.32 -2.68
C ASP A 345 14.67 10.54 -3.83
N ARG A 346 13.91 9.68 -4.50
CA ARG A 346 14.41 8.84 -5.58
C ARG A 346 13.41 8.71 -6.73
N LEU A 347 13.93 8.59 -7.94
CA LEU A 347 13.17 8.41 -9.18
C LEU A 347 13.69 7.18 -9.92
N LEU A 348 12.79 6.24 -10.25
CA LEU A 348 13.15 5.04 -11.00
C LEU A 348 13.46 5.38 -12.46
N MET A 349 14.72 5.24 -12.86
CA MET A 349 15.24 5.61 -14.19
C MET A 349 15.29 4.44 -15.17
N SER A 350 15.31 3.21 -14.70
CA SER A 350 15.20 2.03 -15.56
C SER A 350 14.93 0.75 -14.78
N ILE A 351 14.21 -0.14 -15.45
CA ILE A 351 14.06 -1.55 -15.09
C ILE A 351 14.77 -2.36 -16.18
N SER A 352 15.67 -3.24 -15.79
CA SER A 352 16.38 -4.14 -16.69
C SER A 352 16.22 -5.58 -16.23
N ASP A 353 16.02 -6.49 -17.17
CA ASP A 353 16.05 -7.93 -16.90
C ASP A 353 17.50 -8.35 -16.68
N THR A 354 17.74 -9.22 -15.70
CA THR A 354 19.07 -9.80 -15.49
C THR A 354 19.15 -11.21 -16.08
N ASP A 355 20.24 -11.50 -16.77
CA ASP A 355 20.57 -12.82 -17.30
C ASP A 355 22.00 -13.23 -16.91
N ASP A 356 22.30 -14.52 -17.01
CA ASP A 356 23.62 -15.10 -16.73
C ASP A 356 24.19 -14.72 -15.35
N LEU A 357 23.29 -14.66 -14.35
CA LEU A 357 23.64 -14.21 -13.00
C LEU A 357 24.46 -15.28 -12.26
N GLU A 358 25.68 -14.92 -11.86
CA GLU A 358 26.62 -15.77 -11.14
C GLU A 358 26.69 -15.39 -9.66
N TYR A 359 26.56 -16.40 -8.78
CA TYR A 359 26.67 -16.22 -7.34
C TYR A 359 27.85 -17.02 -6.81
N THR A 360 28.84 -16.33 -6.26
CA THR A 360 30.10 -16.90 -5.80
C THR A 360 30.39 -16.46 -4.38
N ASN A 361 30.58 -17.43 -3.46
CA ASN A 361 30.98 -17.18 -2.06
C ASN A 361 30.09 -16.20 -1.29
N GLY A 362 28.80 -16.10 -1.59
CA GLY A 362 27.89 -15.22 -0.87
C GLY A 362 27.53 -13.93 -1.61
N GLU A 363 28.16 -13.66 -2.76
CA GLU A 363 28.04 -12.40 -3.49
C GLU A 363 27.68 -12.65 -4.96
N ILE A 364 26.96 -11.71 -5.56
CA ILE A 364 26.72 -11.66 -7.00
C ILE A 364 28.01 -11.19 -7.66
N SER A 365 28.67 -12.10 -8.39
CA SER A 365 29.98 -11.85 -8.99
C SER A 365 29.89 -11.27 -10.41
N ASP A 366 28.88 -11.66 -11.18
CA ASP A 366 28.65 -11.15 -12.54
C ASP A 366 27.19 -11.35 -12.96
N PHE A 367 26.73 -10.52 -13.90
CA PHE A 367 25.43 -10.65 -14.57
C PHE A 367 25.36 -9.74 -15.80
N THR A 368 24.52 -10.12 -16.75
CA THR A 368 24.17 -9.29 -17.90
C THR A 368 22.83 -8.62 -17.66
N ILE A 369 22.63 -7.44 -18.25
CA ILE A 369 21.38 -6.69 -18.16
C ILE A 369 20.82 -6.39 -19.55
N GLU A 370 19.52 -6.59 -19.72
CA GLU A 370 18.77 -6.13 -20.89
C GLU A 370 17.73 -5.09 -20.44
N LYS A 371 17.90 -3.85 -20.90
CA LYS A 371 17.01 -2.75 -20.51
C LYS A 371 15.64 -2.90 -21.18
N ARG A 372 14.57 -2.92 -20.39
CA ARG A 372 13.20 -2.93 -20.91
C ARG A 372 12.89 -1.60 -21.62
N GLN A 373 12.17 -1.67 -22.74
CA GLN A 373 11.75 -0.47 -23.49
C GLN A 373 10.61 0.31 -22.80
N GLN A 374 10.00 -0.24 -21.75
CA GLN A 374 8.82 0.33 -21.10
C GLN A 374 9.13 1.59 -20.28
N ALA A 375 8.11 2.44 -20.16
CA ALA A 375 8.17 3.75 -19.51
C ALA A 375 8.64 3.64 -18.05
N THR A 376 9.67 4.40 -17.72
CA THR A 376 10.10 4.68 -16.35
C THR A 376 8.97 5.34 -15.59
N SER A 377 8.83 5.03 -14.30
CA SER A 377 7.94 5.81 -13.43
C SER A 377 8.44 7.25 -13.40
N ASN A 378 7.55 8.22 -13.62
CA ASN A 378 7.85 9.64 -13.44
C ASN A 378 7.62 10.09 -11.98
N LYS A 379 7.26 9.16 -11.10
CA LYS A 379 6.96 9.43 -9.70
C LYS A 379 8.25 9.47 -8.89
N ILE A 380 8.49 10.61 -8.25
CA ILE A 380 9.53 10.71 -7.23
C ILE A 380 8.96 10.12 -5.94
N GLU A 381 9.64 9.12 -5.42
CA GLU A 381 9.35 8.50 -4.14
C GLU A 381 10.19 9.16 -3.04
N THR A 382 9.63 9.27 -1.84
CA THR A 382 10.35 9.72 -0.65
C THR A 382 10.50 8.56 0.32
N VAL A 383 11.74 8.22 0.65
CA VAL A 383 12.10 7.26 1.71
C VAL A 383 12.90 7.96 2.81
N PHE A 384 13.01 7.30 3.93
CA PHE A 384 13.64 7.83 5.14
C PHE A 384 14.74 6.90 5.63
N GLU A 385 15.81 7.48 6.13
CA GLU A 385 16.83 6.76 6.87
C GLU A 385 16.94 7.33 8.29
N ALA A 386 17.24 6.47 9.25
CA ALA A 386 17.50 6.86 10.63
C ALA A 386 18.98 6.64 10.96
N ARG A 387 19.62 7.67 11.50
CA ARG A 387 21.03 7.64 11.91
C ARG A 387 21.17 7.85 13.40
N CYS A 388 22.10 7.13 14.03
CA CYS A 388 22.51 7.41 15.40
C CYS A 388 23.15 8.80 15.47
N VAL A 389 22.70 9.63 16.42
CA VAL A 389 23.17 11.01 16.60
C VAL A 389 24.66 11.05 16.92
N HIS A 390 25.14 10.14 17.79
CA HIS A 390 26.52 10.15 18.27
C HIS A 390 27.53 9.56 17.29
N THR A 391 27.16 8.49 16.57
CA THR A 391 28.09 7.81 15.64
C THR A 391 27.94 8.30 14.20
N GLY A 392 26.78 8.85 13.85
CA GLY A 392 26.42 9.17 12.46
C GLY A 392 26.16 7.93 11.60
N GLU A 393 26.18 6.73 12.19
CA GLU A 393 25.93 5.46 11.51
C GLU A 393 24.46 5.36 11.11
N VAL A 394 24.22 4.91 9.88
CA VAL A 394 22.88 4.60 9.38
C VAL A 394 22.45 3.28 10.01
N LEU A 395 21.45 3.34 10.90
CA LEU A 395 20.91 2.14 11.56
C LEU A 395 19.79 1.52 10.73
N PHE A 396 18.93 2.37 10.16
CA PHE A 396 17.80 1.93 9.35
C PHE A 396 17.82 2.70 8.03
N PRO A 397 18.25 2.09 6.91
CA PRO A 397 18.15 2.70 5.59
C PRO A 397 16.74 2.50 4.99
N ASP A 398 16.39 3.33 4.01
CA ASP A 398 15.32 3.09 3.03
C ASP A 398 13.94 2.68 3.57
N LEU A 399 13.48 3.33 4.64
CA LEU A 399 12.15 3.10 5.19
C LEU A 399 11.10 4.00 4.52
N THR A 400 9.96 3.45 4.12
CA THR A 400 8.75 4.26 3.89
C THR A 400 8.30 4.93 5.18
N LEU A 401 7.43 5.94 5.10
CA LEU A 401 6.94 6.63 6.30
C LEU A 401 6.24 5.66 7.28
N ALA A 402 5.48 4.68 6.76
CA ALA A 402 4.80 3.69 7.58
C ALA A 402 5.79 2.75 8.30
N ASN A 403 6.82 2.30 7.57
CA ASN A 403 7.88 1.48 8.14
C ASN A 403 8.76 2.27 9.11
N LEU A 404 9.04 3.55 8.87
CA LEU A 404 9.74 4.42 9.80
C LEU A 404 9.02 4.47 11.15
N VAL A 405 7.72 4.75 11.15
CA VAL A 405 6.95 4.87 12.39
C VAL A 405 6.89 3.54 13.15
N SER A 406 6.51 2.45 12.47
CA SER A 406 6.45 1.14 13.12
C SER A 406 7.82 0.67 13.63
N LYS A 407 8.90 0.95 12.88
CA LYS A 407 10.27 0.65 13.29
C LYS A 407 10.67 1.40 14.54
N LEU A 408 10.47 2.71 14.57
CA LEU A 408 10.81 3.53 15.73
C LEU A 408 10.06 3.05 16.98
N VAL A 409 8.76 2.74 16.87
CA VAL A 409 8.01 2.20 18.02
C VAL A 409 8.54 0.83 18.45
N SER A 410 8.87 -0.05 17.50
CA SER A 410 9.45 -1.35 17.83
C SER A 410 10.81 -1.23 18.53
N TYR A 411 11.60 -0.22 18.16
CA TYR A 411 12.95 -0.03 18.70
C TYR A 411 12.91 0.44 20.16
N SER A 412 11.93 1.27 20.54
CA SER A 412 11.73 1.65 21.94
C SER A 412 11.44 0.47 22.88
N LEU A 413 10.98 -0.68 22.37
CA LEU A 413 10.70 -1.87 23.18
C LEU A 413 11.97 -2.68 23.50
N LEU A 414 13.08 -2.46 22.79
CA LEU A 414 14.32 -3.22 22.98
C LEU A 414 15.24 -2.63 24.07
N ASP A 415 14.94 -1.41 24.52
CA ASP A 415 15.69 -0.69 25.56
C ASP A 415 15.05 -0.79 26.96
N GLU A 416 13.89 -1.45 27.09
CA GLU A 416 13.25 -1.86 28.36
C GLU A 416 13.48 -3.33 28.68
#